data_AF-A0A0N0VCX4-F1
#
_entry.id   AF-A0A0N0VCX4-F1
#
_cell.length_a   1.000
_cell.length_b   1.000
_cell.length_c   1.000
_cell.angle_alpha   90.00
_cell.angle_beta   90.00
_cell.angle_gamma   90.00
#
_symmetry.space_group_name_H-M   'P 1'
#
loop_
_entity.id
_entity.type
_entity.pdbx_description
1 polymer ?
#
loop_
_entity_poly.entity_id
_entity_poly.type
_entity_poly.pdbx_seq_one_letter_code
_entity_poly.pdbx_strand_id
1 'polypeptide(L)'
;MFNTAFLAASKKHLRLKCSGCSRLLPSEHFPHKSGPLNTLVCVDCKEMCFGCGLRQPRSNFSDPDSSTCDRCMAKQQVARENVYFRFPVLKYRSCPFSVDETREELRREEQAKSPSSHGATKNWNYALGQPRY
;
A
#
# COMPACT_ATOMS: atom_id res chain seq x y z
N MET A 1 -30.16 29.53 -7.69
CA MET A 1 -30.51 28.65 -6.55
C MET A 1 -30.71 27.25 -7.10
N PHE A 2 -29.72 26.36 -6.98
CA PHE A 2 -29.83 24.99 -7.47
C PHE A 2 -30.47 24.13 -6.39
N ASN A 3 -31.76 23.83 -6.55
CA ASN A 3 -32.47 22.85 -5.74
C ASN A 3 -31.86 21.48 -5.98
N THR A 4 -30.95 21.07 -5.10
CA THR A 4 -30.55 19.67 -4.98
C THR A 4 -31.67 18.98 -4.22
N ALA A 5 -32.65 18.46 -4.97
CA ALA A 5 -33.64 17.55 -4.44
C ALA A 5 -32.88 16.33 -3.87
N PHE A 6 -32.76 16.28 -2.55
CA PHE A 6 -32.30 15.09 -1.84
C PHE A 6 -33.38 14.02 -1.99
N LEU A 7 -33.27 13.24 -3.07
CA LEU A 7 -34.02 12.01 -3.25
C LEU A 7 -33.57 11.06 -2.14
N ALA A 8 -34.32 11.02 -1.05
CA ALA A 8 -34.24 10.01 -0.02
C ALA A 8 -34.78 8.68 -0.58
N ALA A 9 -34.10 8.15 -1.60
CA ALA A 9 -34.37 6.82 -2.12
C ALA A 9 -34.02 5.81 -1.02
N SER A 10 -34.96 4.91 -0.74
CA SER A 10 -34.77 3.80 0.19
C SER A 10 -33.52 3.00 -0.21
N LYS A 11 -32.43 3.18 0.55
CA LYS A 11 -31.12 2.54 0.28
C LYS A 11 -31.20 1.01 0.24
N LYS A 12 -32.25 0.42 0.84
CA LYS A 12 -32.46 -1.02 0.99
C LYS A 12 -32.57 -1.77 -0.34
N HIS A 13 -32.94 -1.10 -1.44
CA HIS A 13 -33.05 -1.72 -2.77
C HIS A 13 -32.10 -1.11 -3.80
N LEU A 14 -31.23 -0.18 -3.38
CA LEU A 14 -30.32 0.48 -4.30
C LEU A 14 -29.19 -0.49 -4.70
N ARG A 15 -29.21 -0.92 -5.96
CA ARG A 15 -28.13 -1.70 -6.57
C ARG A 15 -27.17 -0.78 -7.31
N LEU A 16 -25.89 -0.97 -7.09
CA LEU A 16 -24.80 -0.19 -7.69
C LEU A 16 -23.93 -1.11 -8.55
N LYS A 17 -23.48 -0.59 -9.68
CA LYS A 17 -22.58 -1.33 -10.57
C LYS A 17 -21.14 -1.20 -10.07
N CYS A 18 -20.44 -2.32 -9.91
CA CYS A 18 -19.01 -2.34 -9.64
C CYS A 18 -18.22 -2.14 -10.96
N SER A 19 -17.25 -1.24 -10.98
CA SER A 19 -16.38 -1.04 -12.16
C SER A 19 -15.39 -2.19 -12.39
N GLY A 20 -15.02 -2.94 -11.34
CA GLY A 20 -14.10 -4.06 -11.43
C GLY A 20 -14.74 -5.34 -11.98
N CYS A 21 -15.84 -5.81 -11.39
CA CYS A 21 -16.52 -7.04 -11.82
C CYS A 21 -17.78 -6.82 -12.67
N SER A 22 -18.17 -5.58 -12.96
CA SER A 22 -19.39 -5.21 -13.72
C SER A 22 -20.73 -5.68 -13.14
N ARG A 23 -20.73 -6.36 -11.99
CA ARG A 23 -21.94 -6.85 -11.29
C ARG A 23 -22.72 -5.71 -10.65
N LEU A 24 -24.05 -5.82 -10.67
CA LEU A 24 -24.97 -4.97 -9.90
C LEU A 24 -25.12 -5.56 -8.49
N LEU A 25 -24.57 -4.87 -7.48
CA LEU A 25 -24.52 -5.35 -6.11
C LEU A 25 -25.27 -4.40 -5.16
N PRO A 26 -25.82 -4.92 -4.05
CA PRO A 26 -26.42 -4.09 -3.00
C PRO A 26 -25.44 -3.06 -2.42
N SER A 27 -26.00 -1.99 -1.86
CA SER A 27 -25.22 -0.85 -1.36
C SER A 27 -24.21 -1.20 -0.27
N GLU A 28 -24.45 -2.28 0.46
CA GLU A 28 -23.63 -2.84 1.54
C GLU A 28 -22.25 -3.31 1.03
N HIS A 29 -22.15 -3.70 -0.25
CA HIS A 29 -20.90 -4.15 -0.86
C HIS A 29 -19.94 -2.99 -1.18
N PHE A 30 -20.36 -1.75 -0.96
CA PHE A 30 -19.59 -0.54 -1.22
C PHE A 30 -19.43 0.27 0.07
N PRO A 31 -18.69 -0.25 1.07
CA PRO A 31 -18.39 0.49 2.29
C PRO A 31 -17.53 1.72 1.93
N HIS A 32 -17.87 2.86 2.52
CA HIS A 32 -17.24 4.17 2.26
C HIS A 32 -17.33 4.58 0.79
N LYS A 33 -18.55 4.95 0.34
CA LYS A 33 -18.81 5.51 -0.99
C LYS A 33 -18.16 6.90 -1.14
N SER A 34 -16.85 6.93 -1.35
CA SER A 34 -16.12 8.14 -1.72
C SER A 34 -15.90 8.14 -3.23
N GLY A 35 -16.53 9.09 -3.94
CA GLY A 35 -16.27 9.33 -5.36
C GLY A 35 -17.50 9.17 -6.28
N PRO A 36 -17.34 9.45 -7.58
CA PRO A 36 -18.39 9.31 -8.58
C PRO A 36 -18.93 7.87 -8.65
N LEU A 37 -20.23 7.71 -8.94
CA LEU A 37 -20.87 6.39 -9.05
C LEU A 37 -20.18 5.46 -10.06
N ASN A 38 -19.56 6.04 -11.09
CA ASN A 38 -18.96 5.34 -12.22
C ASN A 38 -17.65 4.64 -11.85
N THR A 39 -17.03 5.00 -10.73
CA THR A 39 -15.73 4.47 -10.29
C THR A 39 -15.84 3.59 -9.05
N LEU A 40 -17.06 3.22 -8.64
CA LEU A 40 -17.28 2.40 -7.45
C LEU A 40 -16.77 0.97 -7.63
N VAL A 41 -16.01 0.50 -6.66
CA VAL A 41 -15.46 -0.86 -6.60
C VAL A 41 -16.02 -1.57 -5.37
N CYS A 42 -16.55 -2.78 -5.56
CA CYS A 42 -17.08 -3.59 -4.46
C CYS A 42 -15.97 -4.12 -3.56
N VAL A 43 -16.31 -4.52 -2.34
CA VAL A 43 -15.36 -5.06 -1.35
C VAL A 43 -14.57 -6.27 -1.86
N ASP A 44 -15.18 -7.13 -2.68
CA ASP A 44 -14.52 -8.31 -3.26
C ASP A 44 -13.46 -7.94 -4.30
N CYS A 45 -13.66 -6.84 -5.02
CA CYS A 45 -12.72 -6.34 -6.03
C CYS A 45 -11.63 -5.44 -5.41
N LYS A 46 -11.63 -5.26 -4.08
CA LYS A 46 -10.60 -4.51 -3.37
C LYS A 46 -9.62 -5.46 -2.69
N GLU A 47 -8.35 -5.22 -2.93
CA GLU A 47 -7.25 -5.93 -2.28
C GLU A 47 -6.84 -5.20 -1.00
N MET A 48 -6.40 -5.97 0.01
CA MET A 48 -5.90 -5.41 1.27
C MET A 48 -4.43 -5.04 1.11
N CYS A 49 -4.10 -3.76 1.31
CA CYS A 49 -2.71 -3.32 1.34
C CYS A 49 -2.09 -3.64 2.71
N PHE A 50 -0.99 -4.39 2.74
CA PHE A 50 -0.28 -4.71 3.99
C PHE A 50 0.39 -3.51 4.63
N GLY A 51 0.77 -2.49 3.85
CA GLY A 51 1.42 -1.29 4.37
C GLY A 51 0.50 -0.35 5.15
N CYS A 52 -0.79 -0.29 4.82
CA CYS A 52 -1.75 0.61 5.51
C CYS A 52 -2.97 -0.09 6.11
N GLY A 53 -3.15 -1.39 5.88
CA GLY A 53 -4.30 -2.16 6.35
C GLY A 53 -5.63 -1.80 5.66
N LEU A 54 -5.62 -0.93 4.65
CA LEU A 54 -6.83 -0.49 3.95
C LEU A 54 -7.08 -1.32 2.69
N ARG A 55 -8.35 -1.61 2.44
CA ARG A 55 -8.82 -2.20 1.18
C ARG A 55 -8.84 -1.14 0.08
N GLN A 56 -8.09 -1.36 -0.99
CA GLN A 56 -7.95 -0.45 -2.12
C GLN A 56 -8.32 -1.16 -3.43
N PRO A 57 -8.80 -0.43 -4.44
CA PRO A 57 -8.95 -0.99 -5.78
C PRO A 57 -7.63 -1.51 -6.35
N ARG A 58 -7.70 -2.52 -7.22
CA ARG A 58 -6.53 -3.07 -7.91
C ARG A 58 -5.74 -2.04 -8.72
N SER A 59 -6.40 -1.00 -9.23
CA SER A 59 -5.75 0.13 -9.91
C SER A 59 -4.70 0.87 -9.07
N ASN A 60 -4.68 0.65 -7.75
CA ASN A 60 -3.75 1.29 -6.82
C ASN A 60 -2.56 0.37 -6.47
N PHE A 61 -2.42 -0.74 -7.19
CA PHE A 61 -1.31 -1.68 -7.10
C PHE A 61 -0.71 -1.79 -8.51
N SER A 62 0.41 -1.10 -8.73
CA SER A 62 1.08 -1.08 -10.03
C SER A 62 1.82 -2.39 -10.33
N ASP A 63 2.31 -3.06 -9.29
CA ASP A 63 2.99 -4.36 -9.40
C ASP A 63 2.00 -5.49 -9.08
N PRO A 64 1.79 -6.45 -10.00
CA PRO A 64 0.82 -7.49 -9.80
C PRO A 64 1.13 -8.41 -8.60
N ASP A 65 2.40 -8.57 -8.25
CA ASP A 65 2.83 -9.44 -7.16
C ASP A 65 3.01 -8.68 -5.84
N SER A 66 2.84 -7.36 -5.86
CA SER A 66 2.94 -6.53 -4.66
C SER A 66 1.68 -6.62 -3.80
N SER A 67 1.86 -6.97 -2.54
CA SER A 67 0.83 -6.87 -1.49
C SER A 67 0.67 -5.45 -0.93
N THR A 68 1.37 -4.47 -1.50
CA THR A 68 1.46 -3.09 -0.99
C THR A 68 1.03 -2.11 -2.06
N CYS A 69 0.12 -1.20 -1.72
CA CYS A 69 -0.38 -0.20 -2.65
C CYS A 69 0.68 0.86 -2.99
N ASP A 70 0.50 1.52 -4.13
CA ASP A 70 1.45 2.48 -4.70
C ASP A 70 1.75 3.64 -3.75
N ARG A 71 0.75 4.09 -2.99
CA ARG A 71 0.95 5.14 -1.97
C ARG A 71 1.87 4.68 -0.85
N CYS A 72 1.75 3.43 -0.42
CA CYS A 72 2.62 2.86 0.61
C CYS A 72 4.02 2.58 0.06
N MET A 73 4.12 2.11 -1.18
CA MET A 73 5.40 1.96 -1.88
C MET A 73 6.13 3.30 -2.02
N ALA A 74 5.43 4.36 -2.42
CA ALA A 74 5.99 5.70 -2.49
C ALA A 74 6.47 6.21 -1.13
N LYS A 75 5.68 5.99 -0.05
CA LYS A 75 6.12 6.33 1.31
C LYS A 75 7.37 5.55 1.73
N GLN A 76 7.48 4.27 1.35
CA GLN A 76 8.65 3.46 1.64
C GLN A 76 9.88 3.99 0.91
N GLN A 77 9.74 4.38 -0.37
CA GLN A 77 10.83 4.97 -1.13
C GLN A 77 11.30 6.29 -0.51
N VAL A 78 10.36 7.19 -0.20
CA VAL A 78 10.66 8.45 0.49
C VAL A 78 11.34 8.20 1.83
N ALA A 79 10.91 7.19 2.59
CA ALA A 79 11.51 6.85 3.88
C ALA A 79 12.93 6.27 3.76
N ARG A 80 13.28 5.63 2.63
CA ARG A 80 14.64 5.17 2.36
C ARG A 80 15.58 6.34 2.09
N GLU A 81 15.13 7.30 1.29
CA GLU A 81 15.95 8.44 0.86
C GLU A 81 16.00 9.57 1.90
N ASN A 82 14.96 9.73 2.72
CA ASN A 82 14.86 10.85 3.65
C ASN A 82 15.26 10.48 5.07
N VAL A 83 16.39 11.06 5.50
CA VAL A 83 16.94 10.98 6.86
C VAL A 83 15.89 11.22 7.95
N TYR A 84 15.03 12.22 7.80
CA TYR A 84 14.03 12.56 8.82
C TYR A 84 12.90 11.52 8.98
N PHE A 85 12.69 10.67 7.97
CA PHE A 85 11.73 9.57 8.08
C PHE A 85 12.38 8.34 8.72
N ARG A 86 13.66 8.08 8.41
CA ARG A 86 14.42 6.97 8.99
C ARG A 86 14.86 7.24 10.43
N PHE A 87 15.18 8.50 10.73
CA PHE A 87 15.64 8.98 12.04
C PHE A 87 14.79 10.18 12.49
N PRO A 88 13.55 9.95 12.98
CA PRO A 88 12.64 11.02 13.39
C PRO A 88 13.21 11.91 14.52
N VAL A 89 14.13 11.37 15.34
CA VAL A 89 14.80 12.09 16.42
C VAL A 89 15.59 13.31 15.93
N LEU A 90 16.04 13.30 14.67
CA LEU A 90 16.76 14.41 14.05
C LEU A 90 15.84 15.62 13.73
N LYS A 91 14.52 15.47 13.86
CA LYS A 91 13.57 16.60 13.70
C LYS A 91 13.57 17.54 14.90
N TYR A 92 14.09 17.11 16.05
CA TYR A 92 14.08 17.93 17.25
C TYR A 92 15.20 18.96 17.20
N ARG A 93 14.87 20.21 17.55
CA ARG A 93 15.79 21.36 17.56
C ARG A 93 17.00 21.18 18.49
N SER A 94 16.90 20.22 19.42
CA SER A 94 17.90 19.93 20.45
C SER A 94 18.66 18.62 20.18
N CYS A 95 18.55 18.07 18.97
CA CYS A 95 19.23 16.83 18.62
C CYS A 95 20.76 17.04 18.53
N PRO A 96 21.59 16.29 19.27
CA PRO A 96 23.04 16.41 19.20
C PRO A 96 23.66 15.81 17.94
N PHE A 97 22.85 15.15 17.10
CA PHE A 97 23.29 14.46 15.89
C PHE A 97 23.08 15.33 14.63
N SER A 98 24.06 15.34 13.73
CA SER A 98 23.99 16.11 12.48
C SER A 98 23.16 15.39 11.41
N VAL A 99 22.19 16.12 10.84
CA VAL A 99 21.38 15.64 9.72
C VAL A 99 22.25 15.34 8.49
N ASP A 100 23.27 16.16 8.25
CA ASP A 100 24.10 16.06 7.05
C ASP A 100 25.07 14.88 7.10
N GLU A 101 25.59 14.55 8.28
CA GLU A 101 26.37 13.31 8.50
C GLU A 101 25.51 12.08 8.23
N THR A 102 24.27 12.08 8.73
CA THR A 102 23.33 10.97 8.53
C THR A 102 22.90 10.83 7.06
N ARG A 103 22.82 11.94 6.30
CA ARG A 103 22.58 11.91 4.84
C ARG A 103 23.73 11.24 4.11
N GLU A 104 24.96 11.52 4.51
CA GLU A 104 26.15 10.95 3.91
C GLU A 104 26.25 9.44 4.17
N GLU A 105 25.90 9.00 5.38
CA GLU A 105 25.80 7.56 5.70
C GLU A 105 24.78 6.84 4.81
N LEU A 106 23.60 7.43 4.58
CA LEU A 106 22.60 6.87 3.67
C LEU A 106 23.15 6.70 2.24
N ARG A 107 23.85 7.71 1.72
CA ARG A 107 24.47 7.63 0.39
C ARG A 107 25.52 6.52 0.31
N ARG A 108 26.33 6.35 1.37
CA ARG A 108 27.32 5.27 1.43
C ARG A 108 26.67 3.88 1.48
N GLU A 109 25.56 3.72 2.22
CA GLU A 109 24.79 2.47 2.23
C GLU A 109 24.23 2.11 0.84
N GLU A 110 23.77 3.11 0.09
CA GLU A 110 23.26 2.93 -1.28
C GLU A 110 24.39 2.58 -2.26
N GLN A 111 25.53 3.25 -2.16
CA GLN A 111 26.71 2.96 -2.98
C GLN A 111 27.31 1.58 -2.67
N ALA A 112 27.29 1.15 -1.41
CA ALA A 112 27.69 -0.20 -1.02
C ALA A 112 26.74 -1.29 -1.55
N LYS A 113 25.55 -0.93 -2.04
CA LYS A 113 24.50 -1.87 -2.49
C LYS A 113 24.41 -2.09 -4.01
N SER A 114 25.31 -1.56 -4.85
CA SER A 114 25.27 -1.87 -6.30
C SER A 114 26.65 -2.03 -6.97
N PRO A 115 26.88 -3.01 -7.87
CA PRO A 115 26.21 -4.30 -8.06
C PRO A 115 27.17 -5.52 -7.96
N SER A 116 26.80 -6.55 -7.19
CA SER A 116 27.25 -7.93 -7.47
C SER A 116 26.03 -8.82 -7.75
N SER A 117 25.89 -9.16 -9.04
CA SER A 117 25.31 -10.38 -9.59
C SER A 117 23.86 -10.78 -9.25
N HIS A 118 23.05 -10.81 -10.31
CA HIS A 118 22.09 -11.88 -10.57
C HIS A 118 22.67 -13.27 -10.22
N GLY A 119 21.87 -14.13 -9.58
CA GLY A 119 22.07 -15.58 -9.59
C GLY A 119 22.73 -16.18 -8.34
N ALA A 120 21.95 -16.38 -7.27
CA ALA A 120 22.19 -17.46 -6.33
C ALA A 120 20.87 -17.85 -5.68
N THR A 121 20.17 -18.79 -6.32
CA THR A 121 19.17 -19.64 -5.65
C THR A 121 19.86 -20.32 -4.47
N LYS A 122 19.76 -19.74 -3.28
CA LYS A 122 20.08 -20.45 -2.04
C LYS A 122 18.96 -21.46 -1.83
N ASN A 123 19.23 -22.68 -2.31
CA ASN A 123 18.45 -23.86 -2.01
C ASN A 123 18.45 -24.07 -0.49
N TRP A 124 17.36 -23.72 0.17
CA TRP A 124 17.12 -24.09 1.56
C TRP A 124 16.71 -25.56 1.58
N ASN A 125 17.71 -26.45 1.55
CA ASN A 125 17.51 -27.84 1.92
C ASN A 125 17.14 -27.86 3.41
N TYR A 126 15.85 -27.96 3.69
CA TYR A 126 15.35 -28.37 5.00
C TYR A 126 15.84 -29.79 5.25
N ALA A 127 16.85 -29.94 6.10
CA ALA A 127 17.15 -31.21 6.75
C ALA A 127 15.99 -31.52 7.70
N LEU A 128 14.92 -32.12 7.16
CA LEU A 128 13.93 -32.81 7.97
C LEU A 128 14.66 -33.94 8.69
N GLY A 129 14.87 -33.76 9.99
CA GLY A 129 15.32 -34.81 10.89
C GLY A 129 14.40 -36.01 10.72
N GLN A 130 14.98 -37.15 10.34
CA GLN A 130 14.26 -38.40 10.18
C GLN A 130 13.59 -38.80 11.50
N PRO A 131 12.36 -39.34 11.47
CA PRO A 131 11.73 -39.87 12.65
C PRO A 131 12.50 -41.12 13.10
N ARG A 132 12.96 -41.12 14.36
CA ARG A 132 13.39 -42.36 15.01
C ARG A 132 12.14 -43.17 15.36
N TYR A 133 12.10 -44.39 14.85
CA TYR A 133 11.21 -45.47 15.25
C TYR A 133 11.33 -45.77 16.75
#